data_AF-A0A327L236-F1
#
_entry.id   AF-A0A327L236-F1
#
_cell.length_a   1.000
_cell.length_b   1.000
_cell.length_c   1.000
_cell.angle_alpha   90.00
_cell.angle_beta   90.00
_cell.angle_gamma   90.00
#
_symmetry.space_group_name_H-M   'P 1'
#
loop_
_entity.id
_entity.type
_entity.pdbx_description
1 polymer ?
#
loop_
_entity_poly.entity_id
_entity_poly.type
_entity_poly.pdbx_seq_one_letter_code
_entity_poly.pdbx_strand_id
1 'polypeptide(L)'
;MPETTLGRFDVFTAYGTMHLVTVLACFAAIAAVAVAARRLGPEREPRLRLGLGVFAFLVWGAYNLAWNWGGIDMLTGLPLHICDVGGLIAPLALLTQKRWLRATLYFWAFALTTQAFIQPTLTQGPASPLFWGFWIAHSIIFGYAVYDIAVLGFRPDWSDFRRAAAFTIAYVAVVFAVNVALGSNYAYVGNPADQKLVPPFVALLGPWPARVLVMSALAGIGFLLVFLPWRFLGKPAVADPEVEPEAA
;
A
#
# COMPACT_ATOMS: atom_id res chain seq x y z
N MET A 1 -32.72 -3.45 27.02
CA MET A 1 -31.41 -2.84 26.72
C MET A 1 -31.68 -1.59 25.93
N PRO A 2 -31.13 -0.42 26.29
CA PRO A 2 -31.40 0.79 25.52
C PRO A 2 -30.74 0.63 24.15
N GLU A 3 -31.53 0.80 23.09
CA GLU A 3 -31.01 0.97 21.73
C GLU A 3 -30.06 2.16 21.76
N THR A 4 -28.76 1.89 21.76
CA THR A 4 -27.75 2.91 21.53
C THR A 4 -27.91 3.30 20.07
N THR A 5 -28.60 4.40 19.81
CA THR A 5 -28.65 5.01 18.50
C THR A 5 -27.22 5.37 18.12
N LEU A 6 -26.62 4.53 17.27
CA LEU A 6 -25.28 4.79 16.71
C LEU A 6 -25.31 6.18 16.10
N GLY A 7 -24.45 7.05 16.59
CA GLY A 7 -24.26 8.38 16.06
C GLY A 7 -23.72 8.31 14.63
N ARG A 8 -23.92 9.39 13.89
CA ARG A 8 -23.44 9.55 12.50
C ARG A 8 -21.93 9.25 12.33
N PHE A 9 -21.15 9.32 13.41
CA PHE A 9 -19.70 9.10 13.41
C PHE A 9 -19.26 7.72 13.88
N ASP A 10 -20.18 6.85 14.28
CA ASP A 10 -19.85 5.50 14.77
C ASP A 10 -19.71 4.48 13.64
N VAL A 11 -20.41 4.70 12.52
CA VAL A 11 -20.43 3.80 11.37
C VAL A 11 -19.81 4.47 10.15
N PHE A 12 -18.98 3.72 9.43
CA PHE A 12 -18.47 4.08 8.12
C PHE A 12 -19.14 3.23 7.04
N THR A 13 -19.61 3.90 5.99
CA THR A 13 -20.22 3.24 4.84
C THR A 13 -19.42 3.59 3.59
N ALA A 14 -18.91 2.57 2.90
CA ALA A 14 -18.24 2.73 1.61
C ALA A 14 -19.17 3.42 0.60
N TYR A 15 -18.57 4.22 -0.27
CA TYR A 15 -19.25 5.01 -1.32
C TYR A 15 -20.25 6.08 -0.82
N GLY A 16 -20.29 6.37 0.49
CA GLY A 16 -21.06 7.49 1.05
C GLY A 16 -20.28 8.82 1.06
N THR A 17 -20.94 9.90 1.52
CA THR A 17 -20.31 11.23 1.65
C THR A 17 -19.06 11.21 2.53
N MET A 18 -19.10 10.46 3.64
CA MET A 18 -17.94 10.33 4.53
C MET A 18 -16.76 9.66 3.82
N HIS A 19 -17.00 8.61 3.03
CA HIS A 19 -15.97 7.98 2.21
C HIS A 19 -15.32 8.99 1.26
N LEU A 20 -16.12 9.73 0.50
CA LEU A 20 -15.62 10.73 -0.45
C LEU A 20 -14.77 11.79 0.26
N VAL A 21 -15.27 12.39 1.34
CA VAL A 21 -14.56 13.44 2.09
C VAL A 21 -13.23 12.90 2.65
N THR A 22 -13.23 11.69 3.22
CA THR A 22 -12.01 11.09 3.76
C THR A 22 -10.97 10.80 2.68
N VAL A 23 -11.39 10.24 1.55
CA VAL A 23 -10.49 9.96 0.42
C VAL A 23 -9.89 11.27 -0.10
N LEU A 24 -10.71 12.31 -0.31
CA LEU A 24 -10.21 13.63 -0.74
C LEU A 24 -9.23 14.24 0.28
N ALA A 25 -9.50 14.10 1.58
CA ALA A 25 -8.59 14.58 2.62
C ALA A 25 -7.24 13.82 2.59
N CYS A 26 -7.25 12.50 2.41
CA CYS A 26 -6.03 11.70 2.27
C CYS A 26 -5.19 12.16 1.07
N PHE A 27 -5.81 12.27 -0.11
CA PHE A 27 -5.11 12.70 -1.33
C PHE A 27 -4.63 14.16 -1.24
N ALA A 28 -5.39 15.06 -0.61
CA ALA A 28 -4.97 16.43 -0.36
C ALA A 28 -3.75 16.49 0.56
N ALA A 29 -3.73 15.70 1.64
CA ALA A 29 -2.58 15.61 2.55
C ALA A 29 -1.33 15.06 1.83
N ILE A 30 -1.49 13.99 1.03
CA ILE A 30 -0.41 13.42 0.22
C ILE A 30 0.15 14.45 -0.75
N ALA A 31 -0.72 15.16 -1.48
CA ALA A 31 -0.32 16.20 -2.42
C ALA A 31 0.38 17.36 -1.72
N ALA A 32 -0.13 17.81 -0.57
CA ALA A 32 0.47 18.88 0.22
C ALA A 32 1.90 18.52 0.67
N VAL A 33 2.10 17.31 1.20
CA VAL A 33 3.43 16.82 1.59
C VAL A 33 4.38 16.75 0.39
N ALA A 34 3.93 16.19 -0.73
CA ALA A 34 4.76 16.09 -1.94
C ALA A 34 5.13 17.47 -2.51
N VAL A 35 4.17 18.41 -2.58
CA VAL A 35 4.42 19.78 -3.07
C VAL A 35 5.35 20.53 -2.12
N ALA A 36 5.15 20.43 -0.81
CA ALA A 36 6.04 21.04 0.18
C ALA A 36 7.46 20.49 0.06
N ALA A 37 7.61 19.16 -0.06
CA ALA A 37 8.89 18.50 -0.19
C ALA A 37 9.66 18.91 -1.45
N ARG A 38 8.97 19.06 -2.60
CA ARG A 38 9.59 19.54 -3.86
C ARG A 38 10.16 20.95 -3.76
N ARG A 39 9.69 21.76 -2.80
CA ARG A 39 10.18 23.12 -2.54
C ARG A 39 11.31 23.15 -1.53
N LEU A 40 11.65 22.02 -0.90
CA LEU A 40 12.76 21.94 0.04
C LEU A 40 14.09 21.81 -0.71
N GLY A 41 15.11 22.50 -0.21
CA GLY A 41 16.48 22.34 -0.66
C GLY A 41 17.11 21.03 -0.16
N PRO A 42 18.31 20.69 -0.68
CA PRO A 42 19.00 19.42 -0.41
C PRO A 42 19.33 19.18 1.07
N GLU A 43 19.39 20.22 1.90
CA GLU A 43 19.64 20.09 3.33
C GLU A 43 18.39 19.75 4.16
N ARG A 44 17.19 20.14 3.67
CA ARG A 44 15.94 20.01 4.42
C ARG A 44 15.11 18.81 4.00
N GLU A 45 15.15 18.42 2.73
CA GLU A 45 14.43 17.24 2.22
C GLU A 45 14.80 15.96 3.01
N PRO A 46 16.09 15.64 3.24
CA PRO A 46 16.44 14.40 3.93
C PRO A 46 15.95 14.37 5.38
N ARG A 47 15.85 15.54 6.03
CA ARG A 47 15.31 15.66 7.40
C ARG A 47 13.80 15.43 7.44
N LEU A 48 13.06 15.99 6.47
CA LEU A 48 11.64 15.68 6.30
C LEU A 48 11.46 14.18 6.07
N ARG A 49 12.28 13.61 5.18
CA ARG A 49 12.25 12.20 4.84
C ARG A 49 12.50 11.29 6.04
N LEU A 50 13.46 11.65 6.90
CA LEU A 50 13.69 10.99 8.18
C LEU A 50 12.47 11.08 9.10
N GLY A 51 11.88 12.27 9.25
CA GLY A 51 10.69 12.49 10.06
C GLY A 51 9.48 11.67 9.59
N LEU A 52 9.27 11.59 8.28
CA LEU A 52 8.25 10.73 7.66
C LEU A 52 8.52 9.25 7.95
N GLY A 53 9.77 8.79 7.76
CA GLY A 53 10.14 7.41 8.08
C GLY A 53 9.88 7.03 9.54
N VAL A 54 10.27 7.90 10.49
CA VAL A 54 10.00 7.72 11.92
C VAL A 54 8.51 7.70 12.20
N PHE A 55 7.75 8.66 11.65
CA PHE A 55 6.29 8.72 11.80
C PHE A 55 5.62 7.43 11.33
N ALA A 56 6.01 6.90 10.17
CA ALA A 56 5.43 5.66 9.64
C ALA A 56 5.75 4.45 10.54
N PHE A 57 6.98 4.31 11.04
CA PHE A 57 7.30 3.23 11.99
C PHE A 57 6.53 3.36 13.31
N LEU A 58 6.34 4.58 13.82
CA LEU A 58 5.53 4.82 15.02
C LEU A 58 4.06 4.45 14.78
N VAL A 59 3.48 4.83 13.65
CA VAL A 59 2.10 4.45 13.30
C VAL A 59 1.96 2.94 13.18
N TRP A 60 2.87 2.28 12.45
CA TRP A 60 2.86 0.83 12.28
C TRP A 60 3.00 0.11 13.62
N GLY A 61 3.95 0.54 14.46
CA GLY A 61 4.20 -0.04 15.77
C GLY A 61 3.05 0.18 16.74
N ALA A 62 2.49 1.40 16.79
CA ALA A 62 1.36 1.73 17.64
C ALA A 62 0.10 0.92 17.25
N TYR A 63 -0.16 0.78 15.95
CA TYR A 63 -1.29 -0.02 15.46
C TYR A 63 -1.15 -1.49 15.86
N ASN A 64 0.01 -2.10 15.60
CA ASN A 64 0.25 -3.50 15.92
C ASN A 64 0.27 -3.78 17.44
N LEU A 65 0.83 -2.85 18.23
CA LEU A 65 0.83 -2.95 19.68
C LEU A 65 -0.58 -2.80 20.26
N ALA A 66 -1.37 -1.86 19.74
CA ALA A 66 -2.75 -1.68 20.18
C ALA A 66 -3.62 -2.90 19.83
N TRP A 67 -3.47 -3.45 18.63
CA TRP A 67 -4.21 -4.63 18.18
C TRP A 67 -3.88 -5.87 19.02
N ASN A 68 -2.61 -6.04 19.40
CA ASN A 68 -2.12 -7.20 20.14
C ASN A 68 -1.88 -6.91 21.64
N TRP A 69 -2.50 -5.87 22.21
CA TRP A 69 -2.24 -5.44 23.59
C TRP A 69 -2.56 -6.54 24.62
N GLY A 70 -3.59 -7.35 24.35
CA GLY A 70 -4.03 -8.47 25.19
C GLY A 70 -3.36 -9.80 24.88
N GLY A 71 -2.35 -9.82 24.01
CA GLY A 71 -1.73 -11.02 23.46
C GLY A 71 -1.89 -11.11 21.95
N ILE A 72 -1.07 -11.96 21.32
CA ILE A 72 -1.08 -12.16 19.87
C ILE A 72 -2.06 -13.30 19.54
N ASP A 73 -3.14 -12.95 18.85
CA ASP A 73 -3.97 -13.94 18.17
C ASP A 73 -3.27 -14.38 16.88
N MET A 74 -2.92 -15.66 16.78
CA MET A 74 -2.23 -16.19 15.61
C MET A 74 -3.10 -16.15 14.33
N LEU A 75 -4.43 -16.03 14.45
CA LEU A 75 -5.34 -15.99 13.30
C LEU A 75 -5.53 -14.59 12.71
N THR A 76 -5.40 -13.54 13.53
CA THR A 76 -5.72 -12.17 13.13
C THR A 76 -4.68 -11.11 13.51
N GLY A 77 -3.73 -11.44 14.38
CA GLY A 77 -2.82 -10.50 15.02
C GLY A 77 -1.42 -10.42 14.40
N LEU A 78 -1.04 -11.36 13.52
CA LEU A 78 0.26 -11.31 12.85
C LEU A 78 0.24 -10.23 11.75
N PRO A 79 1.29 -9.41 11.61
CA PRO A 79 1.38 -8.35 10.59
C PRO A 79 1.70 -8.92 9.20
N LEU A 80 0.85 -9.83 8.72
CA LEU A 80 1.01 -10.58 7.49
C LEU A 80 0.01 -10.15 6.42
N HIS A 81 -0.82 -9.12 6.66
CA HIS A 81 -1.52 -8.50 5.55
C HIS A 81 -0.56 -7.68 4.70
N ILE A 82 -0.89 -7.53 3.43
CA ILE A 82 0.00 -6.86 2.48
C ILE A 82 0.18 -5.38 2.82
N CYS A 83 -0.82 -4.76 3.46
CA CYS A 83 -0.73 -3.41 4.00
C CYS A 83 0.19 -3.33 5.24
N ASP A 84 0.26 -4.36 6.08
CA ASP A 84 1.20 -4.37 7.22
C ASP A 84 2.64 -4.41 6.74
N VAL A 85 2.94 -5.32 5.80
CA VAL A 85 4.27 -5.41 5.18
C VAL A 85 4.56 -4.15 4.35
N GLY A 86 3.55 -3.62 3.65
CA GLY A 86 3.63 -2.34 2.94
C GLY A 86 3.96 -1.17 3.87
N GLY A 87 3.40 -1.16 5.08
CA GLY A 87 3.68 -0.17 6.12
C GLY A 87 5.11 -0.18 6.63
N LEU A 88 5.83 -1.29 6.49
CA LEU A 88 7.28 -1.39 6.72
C LEU A 88 8.09 -1.06 5.47
N ILE A 89 7.67 -1.54 4.30
CA ILE A 89 8.35 -1.28 3.02
C ILE A 89 8.35 0.21 2.70
N ALA A 90 7.27 0.93 2.97
CA ALA A 90 7.14 2.36 2.69
C ALA A 90 8.23 3.22 3.34
N PRO A 91 8.39 3.23 4.68
CA PRO A 91 9.48 3.96 5.33
C PRO A 91 10.86 3.41 4.97
N LEU A 92 11.02 2.09 4.82
CA LEU A 92 12.32 1.51 4.43
C LEU A 92 12.75 1.94 3.03
N ALA A 93 11.84 1.95 2.06
CA ALA A 93 12.10 2.44 0.71
C ALA A 93 12.50 3.91 0.72
N LEU A 94 11.77 4.71 1.50
CA LEU A 94 11.98 6.14 1.60
C LEU A 94 13.33 6.48 2.27
N LEU A 95 13.68 5.81 3.37
CA LEU A 95 14.91 6.07 4.12
C LEU A 95 16.15 5.51 3.42
N THR A 96 16.08 4.26 2.96
CA THR A 96 17.26 3.57 2.38
C THR A 96 17.46 3.85 0.90
N GLN A 97 16.42 4.29 0.20
CA GLN A 97 16.38 4.46 -1.26
C GLN A 97 16.83 3.23 -2.06
N LYS A 98 16.85 2.04 -1.44
CA LYS A 98 17.21 0.80 -2.15
C LYS A 98 16.18 0.56 -3.26
N ARG A 99 16.67 0.43 -4.49
CA ARG A 99 15.82 0.36 -5.69
C ARG A 99 14.74 -0.72 -5.62
N TRP A 100 15.03 -1.89 -5.06
CA TRP A 100 14.05 -2.97 -4.95
C TRP A 100 12.91 -2.67 -3.97
N LEU A 101 13.18 -1.93 -2.88
CA LEU A 101 12.15 -1.48 -1.94
C LEU A 101 11.26 -0.41 -2.58
N ARG A 102 11.87 0.54 -3.30
CA ARG A 102 11.17 1.57 -4.08
C ARG A 102 10.27 0.96 -5.15
N ALA A 103 10.80 -0.01 -5.89
CA ALA A 103 10.05 -0.78 -6.87
C ALA A 103 8.85 -1.50 -6.23
N THR A 104 9.08 -2.26 -5.15
CA THR A 104 8.02 -2.99 -4.46
C THR A 104 6.95 -2.04 -3.92
N LEU A 105 7.36 -0.94 -3.28
CA LEU A 105 6.47 0.10 -2.80
C LEU A 105 5.61 0.67 -3.94
N TYR A 106 6.23 1.02 -5.06
CA TYR A 106 5.53 1.55 -6.24
C TYR A 106 4.44 0.59 -6.70
N PHE A 107 4.80 -0.66 -6.99
CA PHE A 107 3.85 -1.62 -7.53
C PHE A 107 2.74 -1.97 -6.52
N TRP A 108 3.07 -2.17 -5.25
CA TRP A 108 2.08 -2.46 -4.22
C TRP A 108 1.15 -1.28 -3.98
N ALA A 109 1.69 -0.06 -3.87
CA ALA A 109 0.89 1.12 -3.61
C ALA A 109 -0.13 1.38 -4.71
N PHE A 110 0.33 1.47 -5.97
CA PHE A 110 -0.53 1.88 -7.07
C PHE A 110 -1.46 0.77 -7.56
N ALA A 111 -1.04 -0.50 -7.52
CA ALA A 111 -1.88 -1.61 -7.99
C ALA A 111 -2.77 -2.21 -6.88
N LEU A 112 -2.27 -2.28 -5.64
CA LEU A 112 -2.92 -3.05 -4.57
C LEU A 112 -3.49 -2.14 -3.47
N THR A 113 -2.69 -1.24 -2.89
CA THR A 113 -3.12 -0.32 -1.82
C THR A 113 -4.22 0.63 -2.28
N THR A 114 -4.22 1.05 -3.55
CA THR A 114 -5.32 1.84 -4.15
C THR A 114 -6.70 1.21 -3.90
N GLN A 115 -6.80 -0.12 -3.80
CA GLN A 115 -8.07 -0.81 -3.52
C GLN A 115 -8.67 -0.41 -2.17
N ALA A 116 -7.86 -0.07 -1.16
CA ALA A 116 -8.35 0.38 0.14
C ALA A 116 -9.07 1.74 0.07
N PHE A 117 -8.73 2.58 -0.91
CA PHE A 117 -9.40 3.87 -1.16
C PHE A 117 -10.64 3.73 -2.05
N ILE A 118 -10.77 2.64 -2.79
CA ILE A 118 -11.91 2.39 -3.68
C ILE A 118 -12.97 1.56 -2.95
N GLN A 119 -12.55 0.44 -2.35
CA GLN A 119 -13.38 -0.55 -1.69
C GLN A 119 -12.83 -0.89 -0.30
N PRO A 120 -12.87 0.05 0.66
CA PRO A 120 -12.43 -0.20 2.03
C PRO A 120 -13.24 -1.31 2.68
N THR A 121 -12.56 -2.18 3.44
CA THR A 121 -13.20 -3.20 4.30
C THR A 121 -13.57 -2.66 5.68
N LEU A 122 -13.18 -1.41 5.98
CA LEU A 122 -13.48 -0.72 7.23
C LEU A 122 -14.99 -0.47 7.36
N THR A 123 -15.54 -0.69 8.56
CA THR A 123 -16.94 -0.39 8.88
C THR A 123 -17.10 0.56 10.06
N GLN A 124 -16.03 0.81 10.82
CA GLN A 124 -16.03 1.74 11.94
C GLN A 124 -15.87 3.18 11.48
N GLY A 125 -16.70 4.08 12.00
CA GLY A 125 -16.66 5.51 11.71
C GLY A 125 -15.59 6.29 12.48
N PRO A 126 -15.48 7.62 12.26
CA PRO A 126 -14.46 8.49 12.86
C PRO A 126 -14.39 8.51 14.38
N ALA A 127 -15.45 8.07 15.08
CA ALA A 127 -15.42 7.90 16.53
C ALA A 127 -14.49 6.76 17.00
N SER A 128 -14.14 5.84 16.08
CA SER A 128 -13.23 4.73 16.36
C SER A 128 -11.78 5.06 15.99
N PRO A 129 -10.80 4.73 16.84
CA PRO A 129 -9.37 4.77 16.47
C PRO A 129 -9.03 3.92 15.24
N LEU A 130 -9.80 2.85 14.97
CA LEU A 130 -9.58 1.97 13.80
C LEU A 130 -9.79 2.70 12.48
N PHE A 131 -10.73 3.66 12.46
CA PHE A 131 -10.95 4.49 11.29
C PHE A 131 -9.67 5.25 10.93
N TRP A 132 -9.09 5.94 11.91
CA TRP A 132 -7.88 6.73 11.71
C TRP A 132 -6.67 5.85 11.38
N GLY A 133 -6.50 4.73 12.10
CA GLY A 133 -5.42 3.77 11.83
C GLY A 133 -5.47 3.26 10.38
N PHE A 134 -6.64 2.86 9.90
CA PHE A 134 -6.84 2.42 8.53
C PHE A 134 -6.42 3.50 7.53
N TRP A 135 -7.00 4.70 7.60
CA TRP A 135 -6.74 5.74 6.59
C TRP A 135 -5.31 6.28 6.65
N ILE A 136 -4.71 6.43 7.84
CA ILE A 136 -3.33 6.89 7.99
C ILE A 136 -2.37 5.84 7.43
N ALA A 137 -2.53 4.55 7.76
CA ALA A 137 -1.65 3.50 7.27
C ALA A 137 -1.66 3.40 5.74
N HIS A 138 -2.84 3.41 5.11
CA HIS A 138 -2.95 3.36 3.65
C HIS A 138 -2.43 4.64 2.98
N SER A 139 -2.62 5.80 3.61
CA SER A 139 -2.07 7.07 3.13
C SER A 139 -0.55 7.14 3.23
N ILE A 140 0.07 6.51 4.24
CA ILE A 140 1.53 6.39 4.33
C ILE A 140 2.05 5.59 3.15
N ILE A 141 1.49 4.40 2.90
CA ILE A 141 1.96 3.51 1.83
C ILE A 141 1.82 4.19 0.47
N PHE A 142 0.62 4.68 0.16
CA PHE A 142 0.36 5.32 -1.12
C PHE A 142 1.10 6.66 -1.24
N GLY A 143 1.08 7.48 -0.19
CA GLY A 143 1.72 8.78 -0.15
C GLY A 143 3.23 8.70 -0.30
N TYR A 144 3.89 7.68 0.25
CA TYR A 144 5.33 7.54 0.13
C TYR A 144 5.72 7.03 -1.27
N ALA A 145 4.87 6.23 -1.91
CA ALA A 145 5.06 5.89 -3.32
C ALA A 145 4.93 7.13 -4.22
N VAL A 146 3.94 8.00 -3.96
CA VAL A 146 3.80 9.30 -4.65
C VAL A 146 5.01 10.20 -4.39
N TYR A 147 5.46 10.29 -3.13
CA TYR A 147 6.65 11.03 -2.75
C TYR A 147 7.88 10.55 -3.53
N ASP A 148 8.06 9.22 -3.63
CA ASP A 148 9.20 8.63 -4.29
C ASP A 148 9.26 8.96 -5.79
N ILE A 149 8.11 9.02 -6.46
CA ILE A 149 8.01 9.42 -7.87
C ILE A 149 8.20 10.93 -8.04
N ALA A 150 7.48 11.73 -7.24
CA ALA A 150 7.32 13.17 -7.45
C ALA A 150 8.48 13.99 -6.88
N VAL A 151 9.12 13.51 -5.82
CA VAL A 151 10.20 14.18 -5.10
C VAL A 151 11.54 13.50 -5.40
N LEU A 152 11.61 12.17 -5.23
CA LEU A 152 12.87 11.41 -5.38
C LEU A 152 13.12 10.88 -6.79
N GLY A 153 12.22 11.16 -7.74
CA GLY A 153 12.41 10.84 -9.15
C GLY A 153 12.43 9.35 -9.47
N PHE A 154 11.81 8.47 -8.68
CA PHE A 154 11.74 7.05 -9.01
C PHE A 154 11.01 6.83 -10.34
N ARG A 155 11.61 6.06 -11.24
CA ARG A 155 11.04 5.68 -12.55
C ARG A 155 11.21 4.16 -12.68
N PRO A 156 10.11 3.37 -12.64
CA PRO A 156 10.22 1.92 -12.71
C PRO A 156 10.66 1.47 -14.11
N ASP A 157 11.47 0.42 -14.15
CA ASP A 157 11.87 -0.28 -15.38
C ASP A 157 11.44 -1.77 -15.35
N TRP A 158 11.78 -2.52 -16.39
CA TRP A 158 11.47 -3.95 -16.48
C TRP A 158 12.18 -4.81 -15.42
N SER A 159 13.36 -4.40 -14.95
CA SER A 159 14.04 -5.08 -13.84
C SER A 159 13.26 -4.88 -12.55
N ASP A 160 12.77 -3.66 -12.31
CA ASP A 160 11.93 -3.34 -11.15
C ASP A 160 10.61 -4.10 -11.16
N PHE A 161 9.94 -4.15 -12.33
CA PHE A 161 8.71 -4.94 -12.52
C PHE A 161 8.95 -6.41 -12.14
N ARG A 162 9.99 -7.04 -12.71
CA ARG A 162 10.29 -8.46 -12.44
C ARG A 162 10.65 -8.71 -10.98
N ARG A 163 11.42 -7.82 -10.36
CA ARG A 163 11.81 -7.94 -8.94
C ARG A 163 10.60 -7.80 -8.02
N ALA A 164 9.74 -6.80 -8.25
CA ALA A 164 8.53 -6.60 -7.46
C ALA A 164 7.54 -7.76 -7.65
N ALA A 165 7.37 -8.25 -8.88
CA ALA A 165 6.54 -9.42 -9.16
C ALA A 165 7.07 -10.67 -8.46
N ALA A 166 8.37 -10.96 -8.56
CA ALA A 166 9.01 -12.09 -7.89
C ALA A 166 8.89 -12.00 -6.36
N PHE A 167 9.12 -10.81 -5.79
CA PHE A 167 8.94 -10.57 -4.36
C PHE A 167 7.48 -10.79 -3.93
N THR A 168 6.52 -10.33 -4.73
CA THR A 168 5.08 -10.51 -4.45
C THR A 168 4.68 -11.99 -4.50
N ILE A 169 5.18 -12.75 -5.48
CA ILE A 169 4.96 -14.19 -5.57
C ILE A 169 5.55 -14.92 -4.35
N ALA A 170 6.79 -14.58 -3.97
CA ALA A 170 7.42 -15.16 -2.78
C ALA A 170 6.65 -14.83 -1.49
N TYR A 171 6.19 -13.58 -1.35
CA TYR A 171 5.33 -13.15 -0.25
C TYR A 171 4.02 -13.95 -0.20
N VAL A 172 3.32 -14.09 -1.34
CA VAL A 172 2.08 -14.88 -1.41
C VAL A 172 2.34 -16.33 -1.05
N ALA A 173 3.43 -16.95 -1.54
CA ALA A 173 3.78 -18.32 -1.22
C ALA A 173 3.99 -18.54 0.29
N VAL A 174 4.73 -17.62 0.94
CA VAL A 174 4.98 -17.66 2.38
C VAL A 174 3.68 -17.48 3.17
N VAL A 175 2.89 -16.45 2.87
CA VAL A 175 1.64 -16.16 3.58
C VAL A 175 0.60 -17.25 3.34
N PHE A 176 0.54 -17.83 2.15
CA PHE A 176 -0.33 -18.97 1.85
C PHE A 176 0.04 -20.17 2.70
N ALA A 177 1.32 -20.51 2.83
CA ALA A 177 1.77 -21.62 3.69
C ALA A 177 1.42 -21.38 5.17
N VAL A 178 1.58 -20.15 5.67
CA VAL A 178 1.16 -19.76 7.02
C VAL A 178 -0.36 -19.92 7.19
N ASN A 179 -1.15 -19.45 6.23
CA ASN A 179 -2.60 -19.57 6.27
C ASN A 179 -3.07 -21.03 6.27
N VAL A 180 -2.42 -21.91 5.50
CA VAL A 180 -2.71 -23.36 5.52
C VAL A 180 -2.38 -23.96 6.89
N ALA A 181 -1.23 -23.59 7.47
CA ALA A 181 -0.79 -24.13 8.76
C ALA A 181 -1.67 -23.67 9.93
N LEU A 182 -2.15 -22.43 9.91
CA LEU A 182 -2.92 -21.83 11.00
C LEU A 182 -4.44 -21.87 10.80
N GLY A 183 -4.92 -22.12 9.57
CA GLY A 183 -6.33 -21.91 9.22
C GLY A 183 -6.73 -20.42 9.22
N SER A 184 -5.77 -19.51 9.01
CA SER A 184 -5.97 -18.06 9.01
C SER A 184 -6.30 -17.50 7.63
N ASN A 185 -6.49 -16.17 7.53
CA ASN A 185 -6.81 -15.49 6.26
C ASN A 185 -5.99 -14.20 6.01
N TYR A 186 -4.70 -14.24 6.33
CA TYR A 186 -3.79 -13.12 6.03
C TYR A 186 -3.71 -12.86 4.54
N ALA A 187 -3.65 -11.58 4.16
CA ALA A 187 -3.69 -11.11 2.78
C ALA A 187 -4.87 -11.64 1.94
N TYR A 188 -5.90 -12.20 2.57
CA TYR A 188 -7.06 -12.84 1.94
C TYR A 188 -6.74 -14.05 1.05
N VAL A 189 -5.56 -14.66 1.20
CA VAL A 189 -5.14 -15.86 0.45
C VAL A 189 -5.38 -17.17 1.21
N GLY A 190 -6.06 -17.10 2.36
CA GLY A 190 -6.34 -18.25 3.21
C GLY A 190 -7.75 -18.81 3.06
N ASN A 191 -8.05 -19.78 3.93
CA ASN A 191 -9.35 -20.43 4.03
C ASN A 191 -9.79 -20.53 5.50
N PRO A 192 -10.29 -19.42 6.09
CA PRO A 192 -10.70 -19.41 7.47
C PRO A 192 -11.95 -20.26 7.68
N ALA A 193 -12.11 -20.84 8.88
CA ALA A 193 -13.31 -21.60 9.24
C ALA A 193 -14.58 -20.75 9.15
N ASP A 194 -14.53 -19.50 9.63
CA ASP A 194 -15.60 -18.53 9.44
C ASP A 194 -15.47 -17.83 8.07
N GLN A 195 -16.32 -18.21 7.13
CA GLN A 195 -16.34 -17.64 5.78
C GLN A 195 -16.76 -16.17 5.76
N LYS A 196 -17.33 -15.61 6.84
CA LYS A 196 -17.59 -14.15 6.95
C LYS A 196 -16.30 -13.33 6.98
N LEU A 197 -15.16 -13.96 7.30
CA LEU A 197 -13.83 -13.35 7.26
C LEU A 197 -13.22 -13.30 5.85
N VAL A 198 -13.93 -13.83 4.84
CA VAL A 198 -13.56 -13.69 3.44
C VAL A 198 -14.38 -12.54 2.85
N PRO A 199 -13.74 -11.45 2.37
CA PRO A 199 -14.46 -10.35 1.76
C PRO A 199 -15.34 -10.82 0.58
N PRO A 200 -16.56 -10.29 0.40
CA PRO A 200 -17.48 -10.77 -0.64
C PRO A 200 -16.89 -10.77 -2.06
N PHE A 201 -16.09 -9.77 -2.41
CA PHE A 201 -15.43 -9.70 -3.72
C PHE A 201 -14.37 -10.81 -3.89
N VAL A 202 -13.70 -11.23 -2.82
CA VAL A 202 -12.75 -12.36 -2.85
C VAL A 202 -13.50 -13.67 -2.98
N ALA A 203 -14.64 -13.81 -2.29
CA ALA A 203 -15.50 -14.99 -2.40
C ALA A 203 -16.05 -15.17 -3.83
N LEU A 204 -16.30 -14.08 -4.55
CA LEU A 204 -16.76 -14.10 -5.95
C LEU A 204 -15.72 -14.65 -6.94
N LEU A 205 -14.43 -14.67 -6.59
CA LEU A 205 -13.35 -15.17 -7.45
C LEU A 205 -13.29 -16.70 -7.53
N GLY A 206 -14.19 -17.41 -6.84
CA GLY A 206 -14.32 -18.86 -6.85
C GLY A 206 -13.81 -19.54 -5.58
N PRO A 207 -13.73 -20.89 -5.58
CA PRO A 207 -13.34 -21.66 -4.40
C PRO A 207 -11.85 -21.50 -4.08
N TRP A 208 -11.51 -21.58 -2.79
CA TRP A 208 -10.13 -21.75 -2.35
C TRP A 208 -9.66 -23.20 -2.66
N PRO A 209 -8.41 -23.43 -3.09
CA PRO A 209 -7.31 -22.46 -3.25
C PRO A 209 -7.26 -21.75 -4.62
N ALA A 210 -8.07 -22.16 -5.60
CA ALA A 210 -8.00 -21.66 -6.98
C ALA A 210 -8.13 -20.12 -7.08
N ARG A 211 -8.96 -19.49 -6.24
CA ARG A 211 -9.10 -18.02 -6.20
C ARG A 211 -7.79 -17.28 -5.94
N VAL A 212 -6.80 -17.89 -5.28
CA VAL A 212 -5.49 -17.26 -5.03
C VAL A 212 -4.73 -17.05 -6.34
N LEU A 213 -4.88 -17.96 -7.32
CA LEU A 213 -4.31 -17.79 -8.66
C LEU A 213 -4.99 -16.64 -9.40
N VAL A 214 -6.31 -16.52 -9.29
CA VAL A 214 -7.09 -15.42 -9.88
C VAL A 214 -6.65 -14.08 -9.27
N MET A 215 -6.55 -14.00 -7.95
CA MET A 215 -6.05 -12.81 -7.25
C MET A 215 -4.62 -12.44 -7.68
N SER A 216 -3.75 -13.43 -7.82
CA SER A 216 -2.36 -13.22 -8.26
C SER A 216 -2.29 -12.73 -9.70
N ALA A 217 -3.15 -13.24 -10.59
CA ALA A 217 -3.26 -12.76 -11.97
C ALA A 217 -3.78 -11.32 -12.01
N LEU A 218 -4.81 -10.98 -11.22
CA LEU A 218 -5.33 -9.61 -11.11
C LEU A 218 -4.27 -8.64 -10.56
N ALA A 219 -3.49 -9.05 -9.56
CA ALA A 219 -2.36 -8.27 -9.07
C ALA A 219 -1.31 -8.04 -10.17
N GLY A 220 -0.98 -9.06 -10.95
CA GLY A 220 -0.08 -8.96 -12.10
C GLY A 220 -0.60 -8.02 -13.20
N ILE A 221 -1.89 -8.08 -13.51
CA ILE A 221 -2.55 -7.13 -14.41
C ILE A 221 -2.45 -5.70 -13.85
N GLY A 222 -2.73 -5.51 -12.56
CA GLY A 222 -2.57 -4.23 -11.90
C GLY A 222 -1.13 -3.70 -12.00
N PHE A 223 -0.12 -4.55 -11.81
CA PHE A 223 1.28 -4.18 -11.97
C PHE A 223 1.59 -3.74 -13.40
N LEU A 224 1.08 -4.46 -14.40
CA LEU A 224 1.24 -4.07 -15.80
C LEU A 224 0.58 -2.72 -16.06
N LEU A 225 -0.67 -2.51 -15.63
CA LEU A 225 -1.39 -1.25 -15.85
C LEU A 225 -0.66 -0.04 -15.28
N VAL A 226 -0.09 -0.16 -14.08
CA VAL A 226 0.69 0.95 -13.49
C VAL A 226 2.06 1.11 -14.14
N PHE A 227 2.64 0.02 -14.69
CA PHE A 227 3.91 0.06 -15.40
C PHE A 227 3.84 0.69 -16.80
N LEU A 228 2.79 0.38 -17.58
CA LEU A 228 2.68 0.75 -18.99
C LEU A 228 2.86 2.26 -19.29
N PRO A 229 2.33 3.21 -18.48
CA PRO A 229 2.58 4.64 -18.67
C PRO A 229 4.07 4.99 -18.75
N TRP A 230 4.93 4.33 -17.98
CA TRP A 230 6.38 4.58 -18.02
C TRP A 230 7.03 4.09 -19.29
N ARG A 231 6.46 3.07 -19.94
CA ARG A 231 7.00 2.51 -21.18
C ARG A 231 6.58 3.28 -22.43
N PHE A 232 5.38 3.85 -22.42
CA PHE A 232 4.77 4.47 -23.60
C PHE A 232 4.68 6.00 -23.53
N LEU A 233 4.66 6.59 -22.33
CA LEU A 233 4.59 8.05 -22.14
C LEU A 233 5.92 8.65 -21.65
N GLY A 234 6.92 7.82 -21.37
CA GLY A 234 8.28 8.28 -21.12
C GLY A 234 8.86 8.88 -22.41
N LYS A 235 9.12 10.20 -22.43
CA LYS A 235 9.86 10.82 -23.53
C LYS A 235 11.18 10.06 -23.73
N PRO A 236 11.60 9.79 -24.98
CA PRO A 236 12.95 9.30 -25.24
C PRO A 236 13.95 10.23 -24.53
N ALA A 237 14.97 9.66 -23.91
CA ALA A 237 16.13 10.46 -23.50
C ALA A 237 16.55 11.27 -24.74
N VAL A 238 16.63 12.60 -24.59
CA VAL A 238 17.20 13.45 -25.64
C VAL A 238 18.59 12.87 -25.89
N ALA A 239 18.81 12.34 -27.10
CA ALA A 239 20.14 11.93 -27.51
C ALA A 239 21.04 13.17 -27.39
N ASP A 240 22.16 13.03 -26.68
CA ASP A 240 23.20 14.05 -26.70
C ASP A 240 23.52 14.34 -28.17
N PRO A 241 23.58 15.62 -28.59
CA PRO A 241 24.00 15.93 -29.94
C PRO A 241 25.39 15.31 -30.14
N GLU A 242 25.49 14.44 -31.15
CA GLU A 242 26.75 13.85 -31.58
C GLU A 242 27.79 14.97 -31.70
N VAL A 243 28.89 14.81 -30.96
CA VAL A 243 30.11 15.59 -31.18
C VAL A 243 30.54 15.31 -32.62
N GLU A 244 30.38 16.30 -33.50
CA GLU A 244 30.91 16.24 -34.86
C GLU A 244 32.40 15.90 -34.81
N PRO A 245 32.89 14.93 -35.61
CA PRO A 245 34.31 14.69 -35.70
C PRO A 245 34.97 15.91 -36.34
N GLU A 246 35.89 16.53 -35.59
CA GLU A 246 36.77 17.59 -36.06
C GLU A 246 37.50 17.10 -37.32
N ALA A 247 37.22 17.75 -38.44
CA ALA A 247 37.85 17.46 -39.73
C ALA A 247 39.35 17.79 -39.65
N ALA A 248 40.18 16.80 -39.96
CA ALA A 248 41.61 16.95 -40.23
C ALA A 248 41.88 16.65 -41.71
#